data_AF-A0A8C6AAL8-F1
#
_entry.id   AF-A0A8C6AAL8-F1
#
_cell.length_a   1.000
_cell.length_b   1.000
_cell.length_c   1.000
_cell.angle_alpha   90.00
_cell.angle_beta   90.00
_cell.angle_gamma   90.00
#
_symmetry.space_group_name_H-M   'P 1'
#
loop_
_entity.id
_entity.type
_entity.pdbx_description
1 polymer ?
#
loop_
_entity_poly.entity_id
_entity_poly.type
_entity_poly.pdbx_seq_one_letter_code
_entity_poly.pdbx_strand_id
1 'polypeptide(L)'
;MERQFQEQTAAESADSGGAGGLPQVAGAQEARSDDRMTLLLRLRAQTKQQLLEYKSMVDAYEEKTPEQIIQENQIEAKVEDLENEIEEVKNALEMKNLALASVLMDNMKHILKLNKLIMKSQQESWELEEKLLDVRKKRLQLKQASESKLLEIQTEKNKQKEDLDNVENSDKIKAMQKNLQKEIQITTVIQHVFQNLILGSKANWAEDSALKETVLQLEKNLTMI
;
A
#
# COMPACT_ATOMS: atom_id res chain seq x y z
N MET A 1 33.18 -43.09 -5.04
CA MET A 1 33.67 -44.45 -4.73
C MET A 1 33.95 -45.15 -6.06
N GLU A 2 35.15 -44.96 -6.58
CA GLU A 2 35.69 -45.73 -7.70
C GLU A 2 36.11 -47.11 -7.20
N ARG A 3 35.77 -48.17 -7.94
CA ARG A 3 36.56 -49.41 -7.99
C ARG A 3 36.48 -50.01 -9.39
N GLN A 4 37.55 -49.80 -10.13
CA GLN A 4 37.96 -50.63 -11.27
C GLN A 4 38.47 -51.98 -10.71
N PHE A 5 38.10 -53.08 -11.35
CA PHE A 5 38.65 -54.40 -11.06
C PHE A 5 39.78 -54.70 -12.06
N GLN A 6 40.95 -54.96 -11.51
CA GLN A 6 42.18 -55.38 -12.19
C GLN A 6 42.07 -56.84 -12.64
N GLU A 7 42.52 -57.11 -13.86
CA GLU A 7 42.72 -58.45 -14.40
C GLU A 7 44.22 -58.64 -14.70
N GLN A 8 44.81 -59.63 -14.04
CA GLN A 8 46.16 -60.21 -14.21
C GLN A 8 46.15 -61.46 -13.30
N THR A 9 46.54 -62.68 -13.67
CA THR A 9 47.73 -63.14 -14.40
C THR A 9 47.63 -64.64 -14.75
N ALA A 10 48.40 -65.04 -15.78
CA ALA A 10 49.26 -66.24 -15.92
C ALA A 10 48.63 -67.66 -15.76
N ALA A 11 48.64 -68.55 -16.76
CA ALA A 11 49.72 -69.19 -17.55
C ALA A 11 50.09 -70.59 -17.00
N GLU A 12 49.98 -71.61 -17.86
CA GLU A 12 50.84 -72.81 -18.03
C GLU A 12 50.02 -73.89 -18.78
N SER A 13 50.32 -74.23 -20.04
CA SER A 13 51.46 -74.97 -20.61
C SER A 13 51.35 -76.50 -20.46
N ALA A 14 51.34 -77.20 -21.61
CA ALA A 14 51.91 -78.53 -21.87
C ALA A 14 51.43 -78.95 -23.27
N ASP A 15 52.25 -78.80 -24.31
CA ASP A 15 53.38 -79.66 -24.69
C ASP A 15 52.95 -80.68 -25.76
N SER A 16 53.64 -80.59 -26.89
CA SER A 16 53.32 -81.21 -28.15
C SER A 16 54.41 -82.21 -28.53
N GLY A 17 54.00 -83.39 -28.97
CA GLY A 17 54.75 -84.13 -29.98
C GLY A 17 55.80 -85.12 -29.46
N GLY A 18 55.34 -86.23 -28.87
CA GLY A 18 56.13 -87.45 -28.76
C GLY A 18 56.13 -88.24 -30.07
N ALA A 19 57.27 -88.27 -30.76
CA ALA A 19 57.58 -89.26 -31.78
C ALA A 19 58.16 -90.51 -31.09
N GLY A 20 57.67 -91.70 -31.44
CA GLY A 20 58.31 -92.95 -31.02
C GLY A 20 57.46 -94.20 -31.14
N GLY A 21 57.74 -94.99 -32.18
CA GLY A 21 57.73 -96.46 -32.08
C GLY A 21 56.42 -97.20 -32.36
N LEU A 22 56.23 -97.60 -33.62
CA LEU A 22 55.54 -98.86 -33.95
C LEU A 22 56.41 -100.04 -33.45
N PRO A 23 55.79 -101.08 -32.89
CA PRO A 23 55.83 -102.36 -33.57
C PRO A 23 54.43 -102.90 -33.86
N GLN A 24 54.29 -103.33 -35.10
CA GLN A 24 53.12 -103.95 -35.71
C GLN A 24 53.05 -105.43 -35.33
N VAL A 25 51.97 -105.86 -34.68
CA VAL A 25 51.44 -107.24 -34.71
C VAL A 25 49.91 -107.12 -34.57
N ALA A 26 49.18 -106.96 -35.68
CA ALA A 26 48.61 -108.03 -36.52
C ALA A 26 47.39 -108.74 -35.88
N GLY A 27 46.20 -108.35 -36.36
CA GLY A 27 45.10 -109.25 -36.70
C GLY A 27 44.24 -109.82 -35.56
N ALA A 28 43.33 -109.03 -34.98
CA ALA A 28 42.10 -109.53 -34.33
C ALA A 28 41.05 -108.43 -33.92
N GLN A 29 41.09 -107.20 -34.45
CA GLN A 29 40.36 -106.07 -33.82
C GLN A 29 39.45 -105.22 -34.71
N GLU A 30 39.04 -105.73 -35.88
CA GLU A 30 38.11 -105.00 -36.77
C GLU A 30 36.65 -105.18 -36.30
N ALA A 31 36.22 -106.41 -35.99
CA ALA A 31 34.89 -106.69 -35.41
C ALA A 31 34.64 -106.03 -34.04
N ARG A 32 35.69 -105.79 -33.24
CA ARG A 32 35.59 -105.20 -31.89
C ARG A 32 35.45 -103.67 -31.92
N SER A 33 35.78 -103.04 -33.03
CA SER A 33 35.70 -101.59 -33.22
C SER A 33 34.30 -101.15 -33.67
N ASP A 34 33.64 -101.95 -34.51
CA ASP A 34 32.26 -101.76 -34.95
C ASP A 34 31.26 -101.91 -33.80
N ASP A 35 31.49 -102.84 -32.88
CA ASP A 35 30.70 -103.00 -31.66
C ASP A 35 30.80 -101.77 -30.73
N ARG A 36 32.00 -101.17 -30.64
CA ARG A 36 32.22 -99.93 -29.86
C ARG A 36 31.56 -98.72 -30.52
N MET A 37 31.64 -98.61 -31.84
CA MET A 37 30.95 -97.56 -32.60
C MET A 37 29.43 -97.65 -32.43
N THR A 38 28.88 -98.86 -32.51
CA THR A 38 27.46 -99.12 -32.31
C THR A 38 26.99 -98.76 -30.89
N LEU A 39 27.81 -99.04 -29.87
CA LEU A 39 27.55 -98.64 -28.48
C LEU A 39 27.53 -97.10 -28.31
N LEU A 40 28.49 -96.39 -28.91
CA LEU A 40 28.56 -94.93 -28.85
C LEU A 40 27.37 -94.27 -29.55
N LEU A 41 26.95 -94.78 -30.71
CA LEU A 41 25.76 -94.30 -31.41
C LEU A 41 24.49 -94.51 -30.59
N ARG A 42 24.36 -95.66 -29.90
CA ARG A 42 23.25 -95.94 -28.99
C ARG A 42 23.25 -95.02 -27.78
N LEU A 43 24.39 -94.82 -27.13
CA LEU A 43 24.53 -93.89 -26.01
C LEU A 43 24.18 -92.46 -26.44
N ARG A 44 24.66 -92.02 -27.61
CA ARG A 44 24.31 -90.71 -28.19
C ARG A 44 22.80 -90.58 -28.45
N ALA A 45 22.17 -91.61 -29.00
CA ALA A 45 20.72 -91.63 -29.21
C ALA A 45 19.97 -91.54 -27.88
N GLN A 46 20.42 -92.28 -26.87
CA GLN A 46 19.84 -92.26 -25.53
C GLN A 46 19.99 -90.90 -24.85
N THR A 47 21.17 -90.26 -24.91
CA THR A 47 21.38 -88.91 -24.36
C THR A 47 20.53 -87.86 -25.07
N LYS A 48 20.38 -87.96 -26.40
CA LYS A 48 19.48 -87.07 -27.15
C LYS A 48 18.02 -87.25 -26.71
N GLN A 49 17.59 -88.49 -26.51
CA GLN A 49 16.25 -88.78 -26.05
C GLN A 49 16.01 -88.20 -24.65
N GLN A 50 16.96 -88.40 -23.72
CA GLN A 50 16.89 -87.81 -22.39
C GLN A 50 16.85 -86.27 -22.44
N LEU A 51 17.67 -85.64 -23.29
CA LEU A 51 17.63 -84.18 -23.46
C LEU A 51 16.29 -83.69 -24.01
N LEU A 52 15.65 -84.45 -24.90
CA LEU A 52 14.33 -84.11 -25.44
C LEU A 52 13.25 -84.26 -24.36
N GLU A 53 13.32 -85.31 -23.54
CA GLU A 53 12.40 -85.53 -22.42
C GLU A 53 12.55 -84.45 -21.35
N TYR A 54 13.78 -84.09 -20.96
CA TYR A 54 14.03 -82.96 -20.06
C TYR A 54 13.56 -81.64 -20.65
N LYS A 55 13.80 -81.39 -21.93
CA LYS A 55 13.32 -80.18 -22.60
C LYS A 55 11.80 -80.10 -22.61
N SER A 56 11.11 -81.18 -22.97
CA SER A 56 9.64 -81.23 -22.97
C SER A 56 9.08 -81.08 -21.56
N MET A 57 9.75 -81.61 -20.54
CA MET A 57 9.36 -81.44 -19.14
C MET A 57 9.53 -79.98 -18.71
N VAL A 58 10.63 -79.33 -19.07
CA VAL A 58 10.86 -77.89 -18.81
C VAL A 58 9.82 -77.03 -19.53
N ASP A 59 9.58 -77.26 -20.82
CA ASP A 59 8.60 -76.52 -21.62
C ASP A 59 7.18 -76.63 -21.01
N ALA A 60 6.80 -77.81 -20.49
CA ALA A 60 5.52 -78.03 -19.81
C ALA A 60 5.40 -77.34 -18.43
N TYR A 61 6.52 -76.98 -17.80
CA TYR A 61 6.55 -76.16 -16.57
C TYR A 61 6.62 -74.66 -16.88
N GLU A 62 7.16 -74.27 -18.04
CA GLU A 62 7.16 -72.89 -18.53
C GLU A 62 5.79 -72.47 -19.08
N GLU A 63 4.97 -73.43 -19.52
CA GLU A 63 3.60 -73.18 -19.98
C GLU A 63 2.69 -72.78 -18.80
N LYS A 64 2.41 -71.48 -18.69
CA LYS A 64 1.49 -70.92 -17.69
C LYS A 64 0.14 -71.64 -17.76
N THR A 65 -0.40 -72.06 -16.61
CA THR A 65 -1.71 -72.70 -16.59
C THR A 65 -2.82 -71.68 -16.93
N PRO A 66 -3.95 -72.11 -17.51
CA PRO A 66 -5.07 -71.22 -17.83
C PRO A 66 -5.56 -70.37 -16.65
N GLU A 67 -5.53 -70.90 -15.43
CA GLU A 67 -5.89 -70.16 -14.21
C GLU A 67 -4.92 -69.01 -13.91
N GLN A 68 -3.61 -69.22 -14.12
CA GLN A 68 -2.61 -68.16 -13.95
C GLN A 68 -2.81 -67.06 -14.98
N ILE A 69 -3.13 -67.42 -16.23
CA ILE A 69 -3.43 -66.46 -17.31
C ILE A 69 -4.69 -65.65 -16.98
N ILE A 70 -5.76 -66.29 -16.48
CA ILE A 70 -6.98 -65.60 -16.08
C ILE A 70 -6.72 -64.63 -14.92
N GLN A 71 -5.91 -65.03 -13.93
CA GLN A 71 -5.52 -64.15 -12.81
C GLN A 71 -4.65 -62.98 -13.27
N GLU A 72 -3.68 -63.22 -14.14
CA GLU A 72 -2.82 -62.18 -14.73
C GLU A 72 -3.65 -61.16 -15.51
N ASN A 73 -4.58 -61.61 -16.36
CA ASN A 73 -5.49 -60.72 -17.10
C ASN A 73 -6.40 -59.91 -16.15
N GLN A 74 -6.84 -60.49 -15.02
CA GLN A 74 -7.62 -59.76 -14.00
C GLN A 74 -6.78 -58.73 -13.25
N ILE A 75 -5.49 -59.01 -13.03
CA ILE A 75 -4.55 -58.07 -12.42
C ILE A 75 -4.28 -56.93 -13.41
N GLU A 76 -4.05 -57.25 -14.68
CA GLU A 76 -3.80 -56.28 -15.76
C GLU A 76 -4.96 -55.30 -15.90
N ALA A 77 -6.21 -55.80 -15.96
CA ALA A 77 -7.40 -54.95 -16.00
C ALA A 77 -7.50 -54.00 -14.79
N LYS A 78 -7.18 -54.49 -13.58
CA LYS A 78 -7.17 -53.65 -12.37
C LYS A 78 -6.04 -52.62 -12.37
N VAL A 79 -4.89 -52.96 -12.94
CA VAL A 79 -3.77 -52.01 -13.09
C VAL A 79 -4.17 -50.91 -14.07
N GLU A 80 -4.76 -51.26 -15.20
CA GLU A 80 -5.27 -50.28 -16.18
C GLU A 80 -6.33 -49.35 -15.56
N ASP A 81 -7.28 -49.90 -14.80
CA ASP A 81 -8.29 -49.10 -14.09
C ASP A 81 -7.65 -48.13 -13.08
N LEU A 82 -6.66 -48.58 -12.30
CA LEU A 82 -5.94 -47.74 -11.34
C LEU A 82 -5.08 -46.68 -12.02
N GLU A 83 -4.43 -47.00 -13.14
CA GLU A 83 -3.67 -46.03 -13.93
C GLU A 83 -4.56 -44.92 -14.47
N ASN A 84 -5.75 -45.28 -14.96
CA ASN A 84 -6.76 -44.33 -15.40
C ASN A 84 -7.23 -43.43 -14.24
N GLU A 85 -7.53 -44.00 -13.07
CA GLU A 85 -7.93 -43.23 -11.88
C GLU A 85 -6.82 -42.27 -11.41
N ILE A 86 -5.56 -42.71 -11.42
CA ILE A 86 -4.41 -41.87 -11.08
C ILE A 86 -4.29 -40.69 -12.04
N GLU A 87 -4.43 -40.94 -13.34
CA GLU A 87 -4.33 -39.90 -14.36
C GLU A 87 -5.50 -38.90 -14.25
N GLU A 88 -6.72 -39.36 -13.97
CA GLU A 88 -7.86 -38.48 -13.68
C GLU A 88 -7.62 -37.60 -12.44
N VAL A 89 -7.17 -38.18 -11.33
CA VAL A 89 -6.89 -37.45 -10.09
C VAL A 89 -5.77 -36.43 -10.30
N LYS A 90 -4.73 -36.79 -11.04
CA LYS A 90 -3.62 -35.90 -11.39
C LYS A 90 -4.10 -34.70 -12.21
N ASN A 91 -4.88 -34.95 -13.25
CA ASN A 91 -5.48 -33.90 -14.08
C ASN A 91 -6.40 -32.97 -13.26
N ALA A 92 -7.21 -33.54 -12.37
CA ALA A 92 -8.07 -32.76 -11.48
C ALA A 92 -7.27 -31.89 -10.50
N LEU A 93 -6.14 -32.41 -9.98
CA LEU A 93 -5.24 -31.66 -9.10
C LEU A 93 -4.57 -30.50 -9.85
N GLU A 94 -4.05 -30.76 -11.06
CA GLU A 94 -3.43 -29.73 -11.90
C GLU A 94 -4.42 -28.60 -12.22
N MET A 95 -5.65 -28.94 -12.62
CA MET A 95 -6.70 -27.95 -12.87
C MET A 95 -7.05 -27.12 -11.63
N LYS A 96 -7.15 -27.75 -10.44
CA LYS A 96 -7.38 -27.05 -9.18
C LYS A 96 -6.22 -26.11 -8.82
N ASN A 97 -4.98 -26.53 -9.04
CA ASN A 97 -3.80 -25.71 -8.80
C ASN A 97 -3.75 -24.49 -9.74
N LEU A 98 -4.07 -24.68 -11.02
CA LEU A 98 -4.16 -23.58 -11.98
C LEU A 98 -5.26 -22.58 -11.61
N ALA A 99 -6.44 -23.06 -11.22
CA ALA A 99 -7.54 -22.22 -10.76
C ALA A 99 -7.15 -21.43 -9.50
N LEU A 100 -6.51 -22.08 -8.53
CA LEU A 100 -6.02 -21.43 -7.31
C LEU A 100 -4.98 -20.34 -7.62
N ALA A 101 -4.02 -20.64 -8.50
CA ALA A 101 -3.01 -19.68 -8.93
C ALA A 101 -3.63 -18.45 -9.62
N SER A 102 -4.65 -18.65 -10.45
CA SER A 102 -5.39 -17.55 -11.09
C SER A 102 -6.06 -16.65 -10.05
N VAL A 103 -6.79 -17.23 -9.10
CA VAL A 103 -7.48 -16.47 -8.03
C VAL A 103 -6.47 -15.69 -7.18
N LEU A 104 -5.34 -16.31 -6.84
CA LEU A 104 -4.27 -15.64 -6.10
C LEU A 104 -3.71 -14.44 -6.88
N MET A 105 -3.49 -14.58 -8.18
CA MET A 105 -3.00 -13.51 -9.03
C MET A 105 -3.99 -12.35 -9.12
N ASP A 106 -5.29 -12.64 -9.28
CA ASP A 106 -6.33 -11.62 -9.32
C ASP A 106 -6.44 -10.87 -7.98
N ASN A 107 -6.37 -11.60 -6.86
CA ASN A 107 -6.34 -11.01 -5.53
C ASN A 107 -5.11 -10.12 -5.34
N MET A 108 -3.92 -10.59 -5.75
CA MET A 108 -2.69 -9.80 -5.69
C MET A 108 -2.80 -8.52 -6.52
N LYS A 109 -3.35 -8.61 -7.73
CA LYS A 109 -3.59 -7.46 -8.61
C LYS A 109 -4.56 -6.47 -7.97
N HIS A 110 -5.61 -6.96 -7.31
CA HIS A 110 -6.56 -6.11 -6.59
C HIS A 110 -5.91 -5.42 -5.39
N ILE A 111 -5.15 -6.15 -4.58
CA ILE A 111 -4.39 -5.61 -3.44
C ILE A 111 -3.42 -4.51 -3.91
N LEU A 112 -2.69 -4.73 -5.00
CA LEU A 112 -1.79 -3.72 -5.56
C LEU A 112 -2.52 -2.45 -6.02
N LYS A 113 -3.69 -2.60 -6.66
CA LYS A 113 -4.52 -1.45 -7.04
C LYS A 113 -5.00 -0.66 -5.80
N LEU A 114 -5.48 -1.36 -4.78
CA LEU A 114 -5.91 -0.74 -3.53
C LEU A 114 -4.75 -0.02 -2.83
N ASN A 115 -3.59 -0.66 -2.70
CA ASN A 115 -2.41 -0.05 -2.09
C ASN A 115 -1.97 1.21 -2.85
N LYS A 116 -2.05 1.22 -4.19
CA LYS A 116 -1.78 2.41 -4.99
C LYS A 116 -2.75 3.56 -4.65
N LEU A 117 -4.04 3.27 -4.49
CA LEU A 117 -5.04 4.27 -4.10
C LEU A 117 -4.82 4.77 -2.68
N ILE A 118 -4.51 3.86 -1.74
CA ILE A 118 -4.19 4.19 -0.35
C ILE A 118 -2.99 5.13 -0.29
N MET A 119 -1.89 4.82 -0.99
CA MET A 119 -0.71 5.70 -1.02
C MET A 119 -1.04 7.09 -1.57
N LYS A 120 -1.84 7.16 -2.64
CA LYS A 120 -2.27 8.46 -3.20
C LYS A 120 -3.10 9.26 -2.19
N SER A 121 -4.07 8.62 -1.54
CA SER A 121 -4.91 9.27 -0.52
C SER A 121 -4.10 9.71 0.70
N GLN A 122 -3.10 8.93 1.12
CA GLN A 122 -2.21 9.30 2.23
C GLN A 122 -1.36 10.51 1.88
N GLN A 123 -0.79 10.55 0.67
CA GLN A 123 -0.04 11.71 0.18
C GLN A 123 -0.89 12.98 0.17
N GLU A 124 -2.10 12.91 -0.39
CA GLU A 124 -3.04 14.03 -0.41
C GLU A 124 -3.40 14.50 1.02
N SER A 125 -3.55 13.56 1.96
CA SER A 125 -3.82 13.87 3.37
C SER A 125 -2.66 14.65 4.01
N TRP A 126 -1.40 14.24 3.77
CA TRP A 126 -0.23 14.95 4.29
C TRP A 126 -0.10 16.36 3.72
N GLU A 127 -0.32 16.53 2.41
CA GLU A 127 -0.29 17.84 1.77
C GLU A 127 -1.38 18.78 2.32
N LEU A 128 -2.57 18.26 2.62
CA LEU A 128 -3.65 19.04 3.24
C LEU A 128 -3.35 19.39 4.69
N GLU A 129 -2.74 18.47 5.45
CA GLU A 129 -2.36 18.70 6.83
C GLU A 129 -1.28 19.80 6.94
N GLU A 130 -0.30 19.81 6.04
CA GLU A 130 0.69 20.87 5.93
C GLU A 130 0.04 22.23 5.66
N LYS A 131 -0.83 22.31 4.64
CA LYS A 131 -1.59 23.54 4.33
C LYS A 131 -2.44 24.01 5.51
N LEU A 132 -3.04 23.09 6.27
CA LEU A 132 -3.81 23.40 7.46
C LEU A 132 -2.93 24.02 8.56
N LEU A 133 -1.72 23.50 8.74
CA LEU A 133 -0.75 24.02 9.69
C LEU A 133 -0.33 25.45 9.34
N ASP A 134 -0.07 25.73 8.06
CA ASP A 134 0.23 27.07 7.56
C ASP A 134 -0.91 28.06 7.83
N VAL A 135 -2.16 27.66 7.57
CA VAL A 135 -3.34 28.48 7.87
C VAL A 135 -3.46 28.73 9.37
N ARG A 136 -3.22 27.72 10.22
CA ARG A 136 -3.23 27.89 11.68
C ARG A 136 -2.15 28.88 12.14
N LYS A 137 -0.94 28.80 11.57
CA LYS A 137 0.16 29.74 11.86
C LYS A 137 -0.18 31.17 11.46
N LYS A 138 -0.69 31.38 10.24
CA LYS A 138 -1.13 32.70 9.76
C LYS A 138 -2.24 33.29 10.63
N ARG A 139 -3.22 32.47 11.02
CA ARG A 139 -4.32 32.88 11.90
C ARG A 139 -3.82 33.32 13.27
N LEU A 140 -2.85 32.59 13.83
CA LEU A 140 -2.25 32.94 15.12
C LEU A 140 -1.52 34.28 15.05
N GLN A 141 -0.70 34.49 14.01
CA GLN A 141 -0.01 35.76 13.79
C GLN A 141 -0.99 36.92 13.63
N LEU A 142 -2.07 36.73 12.89
CA LEU A 142 -3.12 37.74 12.74
C LEU A 142 -3.79 38.06 14.08
N LYS A 143 -4.09 37.05 14.90
CA LYS A 143 -4.68 37.24 16.22
C LYS A 143 -3.76 38.08 17.11
N GLN A 144 -2.48 37.75 17.16
CA GLN A 144 -1.47 38.50 17.92
C GLN A 144 -1.34 39.95 17.43
N ALA A 145 -1.30 40.16 16.11
CA ALA A 145 -1.24 41.50 15.54
C ALA A 145 -2.51 42.32 15.85
N SER A 146 -3.69 41.70 15.79
CA SER A 146 -4.95 42.36 16.13
C SER A 146 -5.04 42.76 17.60
N GLU A 147 -4.56 41.90 18.50
CA GLU A 147 -4.49 42.16 19.93
C GLU A 147 -3.52 43.31 20.24
N SER A 148 -2.34 43.31 19.62
CA SER A 148 -1.38 44.41 19.75
C SER A 148 -1.96 45.75 19.26
N LYS A 149 -2.64 45.76 18.12
CA LYS A 149 -3.29 46.98 17.61
C LYS A 149 -4.41 47.46 18.51
N LEU A 150 -5.18 46.55 19.11
CA LEU A 150 -6.24 46.92 20.03
C LEU A 150 -5.69 47.60 21.28
N LEU A 151 -4.58 47.08 21.82
CA LEU A 151 -3.87 47.70 22.95
C LEU A 151 -3.36 49.09 22.59
N GLU A 152 -2.73 49.25 21.41
CA GLU A 152 -2.26 50.53 20.90
C GLU A 152 -3.40 51.57 20.79
N ILE A 153 -4.53 51.18 20.19
CA ILE A 153 -5.73 52.02 20.08
C ILE A 153 -6.23 52.43 21.47
N GLN A 154 -6.25 51.51 22.43
CA GLN A 154 -6.70 51.80 23.79
C GLN A 154 -5.75 52.78 24.50
N THR A 155 -4.44 52.60 24.35
CA THR A 155 -3.46 53.53 24.93
C THR A 155 -3.54 54.92 24.32
N GLU A 156 -3.67 55.03 23.01
CA GLU A 156 -3.77 56.32 22.33
C GLU A 156 -5.10 57.03 22.67
N LYS A 157 -6.20 56.28 22.77
CA LYS A 157 -7.49 56.82 23.22
C LYS A 157 -7.41 57.41 24.63
N ASN A 158 -6.73 56.73 25.54
CA ASN A 158 -6.55 57.24 26.91
C ASN A 158 -5.71 58.51 26.92
N LYS A 159 -4.63 58.55 26.13
CA LYS A 159 -3.79 59.74 25.97
C LYS A 159 -4.56 60.93 25.39
N GLN A 160 -5.35 60.72 24.33
CA GLN A 160 -6.21 61.77 23.77
C GLN A 160 -7.22 62.31 24.78
N LYS A 161 -7.78 61.43 25.64
CA LYS A 161 -8.68 61.85 26.70
C LYS A 161 -7.95 62.71 27.74
N GLU A 162 -6.76 62.32 28.15
CA GLU A 162 -5.90 63.09 29.06
C GLU A 162 -5.53 64.45 28.46
N ASP A 163 -5.09 64.49 27.20
CA ASP A 163 -4.75 65.73 26.49
C ASP A 163 -5.95 66.67 26.38
N LEU A 164 -7.15 66.15 26.08
CA LEU A 164 -8.39 66.93 26.06
C LEU A 164 -8.72 67.50 27.44
N ASP A 165 -8.67 66.66 28.48
CA ASP A 165 -8.94 67.07 29.85
C ASP A 165 -7.93 68.13 30.32
N ASN A 166 -6.67 68.06 29.90
CA ASN A 166 -5.65 69.07 30.18
C ASN A 166 -5.94 70.41 29.48
N VAL A 167 -6.37 70.39 28.22
CA VAL A 167 -6.72 71.62 27.48
C VAL A 167 -7.98 72.28 28.04
N GLU A 168 -9.04 71.49 28.29
CA GLU A 168 -10.29 71.98 28.89
C GLU A 168 -10.06 72.53 30.31
N ASN A 169 -9.21 71.86 31.08
CA ASN A 169 -8.85 72.34 32.41
C ASN A 169 -7.89 73.52 32.43
N SER A 170 -7.35 73.95 31.28
CA SER A 170 -6.38 75.03 31.24
C SER A 170 -6.96 76.34 31.79
N ASP A 171 -6.20 76.99 32.67
CA ASP A 171 -6.62 78.22 33.32
C ASP A 171 -6.97 79.33 32.33
N LYS A 172 -6.31 79.33 31.16
CA LYS A 172 -6.59 80.29 30.08
C LYS A 172 -7.98 80.08 29.47
N ILE A 173 -8.38 78.84 29.18
CA ILE A 173 -9.72 78.53 28.64
C ILE A 173 -10.79 78.87 29.68
N LYS A 174 -10.60 78.47 30.94
CA LYS A 174 -11.50 78.79 32.05
C LYS A 174 -11.65 80.31 32.24
N ALA A 175 -10.55 81.05 32.20
CA ALA A 175 -10.57 82.51 32.29
C ALA A 175 -11.32 83.15 31.11
N MET A 176 -11.10 82.66 29.90
CA MET A 176 -11.77 83.14 28.70
C MET A 176 -13.28 82.88 28.74
N GLN A 177 -13.72 81.68 29.14
CA GLN A 177 -15.14 81.36 29.35
C GLN A 177 -15.77 82.28 30.40
N LYS A 178 -15.10 82.50 31.54
CA LYS A 178 -15.58 83.40 32.59
C LYS A 178 -15.72 84.84 32.09
N ASN A 179 -14.76 85.30 31.29
CA ASN A 179 -14.81 86.63 30.69
C ASN A 179 -15.96 86.75 29.69
N LEU A 180 -16.10 85.79 28.78
CA LEU A 180 -17.21 85.74 27.83
C LEU A 180 -18.57 85.77 28.54
N GLN A 181 -18.72 84.98 29.61
CA GLN A 181 -19.96 84.95 30.40
C GLN A 181 -20.25 86.30 31.07
N LYS A 182 -19.23 87.02 31.56
CA LYS A 182 -19.40 88.39 32.08
C LYS A 182 -19.82 89.35 30.98
N GLU A 183 -19.20 89.30 29.80
CA GLU A 183 -19.55 90.16 28.67
C GLU A 183 -21.00 89.93 28.19
N ILE A 184 -21.45 88.67 28.15
CA ILE A 184 -22.84 88.32 27.84
C ILE A 184 -23.78 88.92 28.90
N GLN A 185 -23.45 88.82 30.19
CA GLN A 185 -24.25 89.38 31.27
C GLN A 185 -24.34 90.92 31.18
N ILE A 186 -23.22 91.60 30.97
CA ILE A 186 -23.18 93.07 30.83
C ILE A 186 -24.01 93.49 29.62
N THR A 187 -23.84 92.83 28.47
CA THR A 187 -24.60 93.12 27.25
C THR A 187 -26.10 92.92 27.47
N THR A 188 -26.49 91.85 28.16
CA THR A 188 -27.89 91.58 28.51
C THR A 188 -28.48 92.68 29.40
N VAL A 189 -27.73 93.14 30.42
CA VAL A 189 -28.18 94.26 31.28
C VAL A 189 -28.33 95.55 30.47
N ILE A 190 -27.36 95.85 29.60
CA ILE A 190 -27.40 97.02 28.71
C ILE A 190 -28.61 96.95 27.78
N GLN A 191 -28.86 95.79 27.17
CA GLN A 191 -30.05 95.54 26.33
C GLN A 191 -31.34 95.84 27.10
N HIS A 192 -31.50 95.29 28.31
CA HIS A 192 -32.68 95.55 29.15
C HIS A 192 -32.83 97.03 29.53
N VAL A 193 -31.74 97.72 29.87
CA VAL A 193 -31.78 99.16 30.20
C VAL A 193 -32.23 99.99 29.00
N PHE A 194 -31.68 99.73 27.81
CA PHE A 194 -32.09 100.43 26.59
C PHE A 194 -33.54 100.15 26.22
N GLN A 195 -34.01 98.90 26.32
CA GLN A 195 -35.42 98.55 26.12
C GLN A 195 -36.32 99.35 27.07
N ASN A 196 -36.03 99.31 28.37
CA ASN A 196 -36.83 100.00 29.39
C ASN A 196 -36.86 101.52 29.20
N LEU A 197 -35.73 102.12 28.80
CA LEU A 197 -35.67 103.55 28.53
C LEU A 197 -36.53 103.94 27.33
N ILE A 198 -36.46 103.17 26.24
CA ILE A 198 -37.29 103.41 25.05
C ILE A 198 -38.78 103.27 25.40
N LEU A 199 -39.16 102.19 26.08
CA LEU A 199 -40.55 101.95 26.50
C LEU A 199 -41.05 103.02 27.49
N GLY A 200 -40.20 103.46 28.43
CA GLY A 200 -40.54 104.46 29.45
C GLY A 200 -40.54 105.92 28.96
N SER A 201 -39.87 106.20 27.85
CA SER A 201 -39.77 107.57 27.27
C SER A 201 -41.09 108.12 26.71
N LYS A 202 -42.15 107.29 26.62
CA LYS A 202 -43.44 107.61 25.97
C LYS A 202 -43.32 108.05 24.50
N ALA A 203 -42.16 107.86 23.86
CA ALA A 203 -42.03 108.02 22.42
C ALA A 203 -42.85 106.94 21.71
N ASN A 204 -43.53 107.28 20.60
CA ASN A 204 -44.38 106.34 19.85
C ASN A 204 -43.52 105.43 18.95
N TRP A 205 -42.69 104.61 19.58
CA TRP A 205 -41.68 103.76 18.94
C TRP A 205 -42.25 102.72 17.96
N ALA A 206 -43.55 102.42 18.05
CA ALA A 206 -44.22 101.49 17.16
C ALA A 206 -44.56 102.09 15.78
N GLU A 207 -44.65 103.43 15.68
CA GLU A 207 -44.91 104.14 14.42
C GLU A 207 -43.62 104.48 13.65
N ASP A 208 -42.51 104.68 14.36
CA ASP A 208 -41.19 104.85 13.75
C ASP A 208 -40.62 103.48 13.36
N SER A 209 -40.51 103.23 12.05
CA SER A 209 -39.99 101.96 11.51
C SER A 209 -38.56 101.65 11.98
N ALA A 210 -37.70 102.65 12.17
CA ALA A 210 -36.33 102.46 12.61
C ALA A 210 -36.27 102.15 14.11
N LEU A 211 -37.11 102.80 14.92
CA LEU A 211 -37.17 102.52 16.35
C LEU A 211 -37.79 101.14 16.64
N LYS A 212 -38.81 100.75 15.88
CA LYS A 212 -39.42 99.42 15.95
C LYS A 212 -38.42 98.30 15.67
N GLU A 213 -37.58 98.47 14.66
CA GLU A 213 -36.55 97.48 14.31
C GLU A 213 -35.49 97.34 15.41
N THR A 214 -35.03 98.46 15.97
CA THR A 214 -34.02 98.43 17.04
C THR A 214 -34.54 97.78 18.33
N VAL A 215 -35.79 98.05 18.72
CA VAL A 215 -36.43 97.40 19.88
C VAL A 215 -36.57 95.88 19.67
N LEU A 216 -37.00 95.43 18.49
CA LEU A 216 -37.13 94.00 18.17
C LEU A 216 -35.77 93.28 18.12
N GLN A 217 -34.71 93.95 17.69
CA GLN A 217 -33.36 93.38 17.72
C GLN A 217 -32.83 93.24 19.14
N LEU A 218 -33.13 94.20 20.02
CA LEU A 218 -32.76 94.14 21.43
C LEU A 218 -33.46 92.99 22.16
N GLU A 219 -34.67 92.59 21.74
CA GLU A 219 -35.43 91.48 22.33
C GLU A 219 -34.83 90.09 22.05
N LYS A 220 -33.95 89.98 21.04
CA LYS A 220 -33.22 88.74 20.75
C LYS A 220 -32.11 88.54 21.77
N ASN A 221 -32.41 87.77 22.81
CA ASN A 221 -31.42 87.40 23.83
C ASN A 221 -30.26 86.60 23.24
N LEU A 222 -29.03 86.92 23.67
CA LEU A 222 -27.80 86.23 23.26
C LEU A 222 -27.64 84.83 23.88
N THR A 223 -28.61 84.37 24.68
CA THR A 223 -28.57 83.12 25.46
C THR A 223 -28.74 81.84 24.64
N MET A 224 -28.69 81.90 23.31
CA MET A 224 -28.99 80.77 22.42
C MET A 224 -27.76 80.18 21.70
N ILE A 225 -26.58 80.19 22.37
CA ILE A 225 -25.37 79.48 21.91
C ILE A 225 -24.84 78.63 23.07
#